data_AF-A0A2V2D836-F1
#
_entry.id   AF-A0A2V2D836-F1
#
_cell.length_a   1.000
_cell.length_b   1.000
_cell.length_c   1.000
_cell.angle_alpha   90.00
_cell.angle_beta   90.00
_cell.angle_gamma   90.00
#
_symmetry.space_group_name_H-M   'P 1'
#
loop_
_entity.id
_entity.type
_entity.pdbx_description
1 polymer ?
#
loop_
_entity_poly.entity_id
_entity_poly.type
_entity_poly.pdbx_seq_one_letter_code
_entity_poly.pdbx_strand_id
1 'polypeptide(L)'
;MKIMCANENTILYGYKIIRNCCIATMLCVTLVSCNDAEKTVFNDDVTTETDANDISVYESDTGDLSLPEFSISDEGVLTAYNGTEYNISIPDNVSAISEDAFGASPVAGEIKTIKLGKSVESIDTQAFVSLTALESIEVPEENTNYKFLDGVLFKNDNTLFFCMPNIIKDNYDMFDVFFDIISDKIEGEGESNLVSGGMVAEIEREFADLEDPFNRKYYISCNSFTANGQTMEVDKSIIREYKGLNYFKSYYAYVTNQCVVYSNRTDCGFGNTWLFTDNEIIRVEVINAEENREKINGEEWYNNSVIIFMRGEDGSLNYIRKPRKYIAVGGTYDCDIYWTGLNEFVKEEGTVEIENGKIVYKSEKSWTAIEAGYDKYINTMFNENNNGFSTVEEYLAHNAEVYESAK
;
A
#
# COMPACT_ATOMS: atom_id res chain seq x y z
N MET A 1 -3.98 -74.80 4.10
CA MET A 1 -5.25 -74.05 4.00
C MET A 1 -5.08 -73.03 2.86
N LYS A 2 -5.97 -73.12 1.85
CA LYS A 2 -6.29 -72.26 0.67
C LYS A 2 -5.49 -70.93 0.54
N ILE A 3 -4.79 -70.65 -0.57
CA ILE A 3 -5.24 -70.13 -1.90
C ILE A 3 -6.19 -68.91 -1.84
N MET A 4 -5.87 -67.92 -2.70
CA MET A 4 -6.58 -66.68 -3.11
C MET A 4 -6.18 -65.44 -2.29
N CYS A 5 -6.01 -64.24 -2.84
CA CYS A 5 -6.29 -63.71 -4.18
C CYS A 5 -5.53 -62.39 -4.43
N ALA A 6 -5.45 -62.01 -5.71
CA ALA A 6 -4.98 -60.74 -6.23
C ALA A 6 -5.94 -59.56 -5.95
N ASN A 7 -5.38 -58.33 -5.98
CA ASN A 7 -5.84 -57.10 -6.65
C ASN A 7 -5.15 -55.91 -5.96
N GLU A 8 -4.24 -55.20 -6.63
CA GLU A 8 -4.53 -54.05 -7.50
C GLU A 8 -5.31 -52.94 -6.78
N ASN A 9 -4.60 -51.88 -6.37
CA ASN A 9 -5.04 -50.50 -6.52
C ASN A 9 -3.85 -49.55 -6.28
N THR A 10 -3.12 -49.30 -7.36
CA THR A 10 -2.23 -48.16 -7.55
C THR A 10 -3.11 -46.97 -7.90
N ILE A 11 -3.20 -45.96 -7.03
CA ILE A 11 -3.72 -44.64 -7.40
C ILE A 11 -2.53 -43.71 -7.56
N LEU A 12 -2.21 -43.49 -8.82
CA LEU A 12 -1.26 -42.52 -9.36
C LEU A 12 -1.97 -41.15 -9.32
N TYR A 13 -1.55 -40.22 -8.46
CA TYR A 13 -1.92 -38.81 -8.64
C TYR A 13 -0.93 -38.17 -9.60
N GLY A 14 -1.38 -37.98 -10.84
CA GLY A 14 -0.63 -37.32 -11.89
C GLY A 14 -0.46 -35.83 -11.58
N TYR A 15 0.77 -35.41 -11.35
CA TYR A 15 1.16 -34.02 -11.51
C TYR A 15 1.42 -33.76 -12.99
N LYS A 16 0.57 -32.92 -13.59
CA LYS A 16 0.81 -32.35 -14.91
C LYS A 16 2.11 -31.54 -14.86
N ILE A 17 3.04 -31.94 -15.69
CA ILE A 17 4.24 -31.20 -16.06
C ILE A 17 3.76 -29.94 -16.80
N ILE A 18 3.96 -28.76 -16.22
CA ILE A 18 4.03 -27.50 -16.96
C ILE A 18 5.43 -26.94 -16.77
N ARG A 19 6.02 -26.68 -17.93
CA ARG A 19 7.41 -26.38 -18.22
C ARG A 19 7.62 -24.87 -18.05
N ASN A 20 8.13 -24.43 -16.90
CA ASN A 20 8.64 -23.07 -16.73
C ASN A 20 10.17 -23.11 -16.76
N CYS A 21 10.73 -22.77 -17.92
CA CYS A 21 12.13 -22.42 -18.08
C CYS A 21 12.20 -20.91 -18.33
N CYS A 22 12.60 -20.14 -17.33
CA CYS A 22 13.36 -18.90 -17.51
C CYS A 22 14.38 -18.85 -16.37
N ILE A 23 15.60 -19.22 -16.70
CA ILE A 23 16.79 -19.14 -15.84
C ILE A 23 17.24 -17.69 -15.87
N ALA A 24 17.00 -16.94 -14.79
CA ALA A 24 17.69 -15.69 -14.52
C ALA A 24 18.95 -16.02 -13.71
N THR A 25 20.09 -16.20 -14.40
CA THR A 25 21.39 -16.26 -13.74
C THR A 25 21.82 -14.84 -13.32
N MET A 26 21.77 -14.58 -12.01
CA MET A 26 22.50 -13.49 -11.37
C MET A 26 24.00 -13.60 -11.70
N LEU A 27 24.59 -12.52 -12.20
CA LEU A 27 26.04 -12.35 -12.28
C LEU A 27 26.41 -11.11 -11.46
N CYS A 28 26.56 -11.33 -10.15
CA CYS A 28 27.19 -10.37 -9.25
C CYS A 28 28.70 -10.38 -9.52
N VAL A 29 29.21 -9.39 -10.26
CA VAL A 29 30.65 -9.11 -10.30
C VAL A 29 30.96 -8.08 -9.23
N THR A 30 31.48 -8.54 -8.10
CA THR A 30 32.15 -7.68 -7.12
C THR A 30 33.52 -7.28 -7.67
N LEU A 31 33.69 -6.01 -8.01
CA LEU A 31 35.01 -5.41 -8.22
C LEU A 31 35.68 -5.22 -6.85
N VAL A 32 36.55 -6.15 -6.48
CA VAL A 32 37.56 -5.92 -5.44
C VAL A 32 38.81 -5.42 -6.13
N SER A 33 39.17 -4.16 -5.86
CA SER A 33 40.46 -3.61 -6.24
C SER A 33 41.57 -4.26 -5.40
N CYS A 34 42.61 -4.76 -6.03
CA CYS A 34 43.95 -4.72 -5.44
C CYS A 34 45.00 -4.67 -6.55
N ASN A 35 45.68 -3.53 -6.65
CA ASN A 35 47.02 -3.45 -7.23
C ASN A 35 47.96 -4.27 -6.35
N ASP A 36 48.82 -5.11 -6.93
CA ASP A 36 50.21 -4.74 -7.19
C ASP A 36 51.01 -5.92 -7.77
N ALA A 37 52.06 -5.52 -8.47
CA ALA A 37 52.97 -6.30 -9.29
C ALA A 37 53.64 -7.50 -8.58
N GLU A 38 53.92 -8.57 -9.32
CA GLU A 38 55.30 -8.87 -9.74
C GLU A 38 55.38 -10.10 -10.65
N LYS A 39 56.39 -10.05 -11.50
CA LYS A 39 56.68 -10.90 -12.66
C LYS A 39 57.69 -11.97 -12.25
N THR A 40 57.45 -13.24 -12.54
CA THR A 40 58.55 -14.22 -12.70
C THR A 40 58.28 -15.21 -13.83
N VAL A 41 59.27 -15.26 -14.71
CA VAL A 41 59.50 -16.10 -15.90
C VAL A 41 60.13 -17.43 -15.49
N PHE A 42 59.88 -18.54 -16.21
CA PHE A 42 60.80 -19.63 -16.64
C PHE A 42 59.94 -20.66 -17.42
N ASN A 43 60.04 -20.81 -18.76
CA ASN A 43 60.93 -21.69 -19.57
C ASN A 43 60.93 -23.16 -19.07
N ASP A 44 60.88 -24.23 -19.87
CA ASP A 44 61.01 -24.49 -21.32
C ASP A 44 60.54 -25.95 -21.59
N ASP A 45 60.55 -26.33 -22.88
CA ASP A 45 60.65 -27.69 -23.45
C ASP A 45 59.39 -28.43 -23.95
N VAL A 46 59.01 -28.05 -25.19
CA VAL A 46 59.11 -28.83 -26.45
C VAL A 46 58.87 -30.34 -26.44
N THR A 47 57.88 -30.77 -27.23
CA THR A 47 57.86 -31.80 -28.31
C THR A 47 56.38 -32.18 -28.51
N THR A 48 55.75 -32.27 -29.68
CA THR A 48 56.11 -32.45 -31.09
C THR A 48 54.81 -32.22 -31.90
N GLU A 49 54.92 -31.60 -33.09
CA GLU A 49 54.32 -31.99 -34.39
C GLU A 49 52.93 -32.68 -34.41
N THR A 50 51.96 -32.38 -35.27
CA THR A 50 51.73 -31.47 -36.41
C THR A 50 50.24 -31.67 -36.72
N ASP A 51 49.50 -30.61 -37.00
CA ASP A 51 48.49 -30.61 -38.08
C ASP A 51 47.93 -29.20 -38.21
N ALA A 52 48.51 -28.47 -39.16
CA ALA A 52 47.99 -27.22 -39.67
C ALA A 52 46.73 -27.53 -40.49
N ASN A 53 45.57 -27.33 -39.87
CA ASN A 53 44.32 -27.12 -40.60
C ASN A 53 43.64 -25.87 -40.04
N ASP A 54 43.77 -24.80 -40.81
CA ASP A 54 42.74 -23.79 -41.05
C ASP A 54 41.98 -23.27 -39.80
N ILE A 55 42.66 -22.46 -38.99
CA ILE A 55 41.99 -21.56 -38.05
C ILE A 55 41.61 -20.32 -38.86
N SER A 56 40.43 -20.37 -39.46
CA SER A 56 39.68 -19.15 -39.74
C SER A 56 39.46 -18.46 -38.39
N VAL A 57 40.07 -17.29 -38.25
CA VAL A 57 39.72 -16.35 -37.20
C VAL A 57 38.27 -15.97 -37.47
N TYR A 58 37.33 -16.62 -36.77
CA TYR A 58 36.05 -16.00 -36.53
C TYR A 58 36.37 -14.78 -35.68
N GLU A 59 36.52 -13.63 -36.32
CA GLU A 59 36.19 -12.39 -35.65
C GLU A 59 34.76 -12.60 -35.18
N SER A 60 34.60 -12.83 -33.87
CA SER A 60 33.32 -12.65 -33.24
C SER A 60 33.05 -11.16 -33.39
N ASP A 61 32.34 -10.84 -34.47
CA ASP A 61 31.60 -9.62 -34.61
C ASP A 61 30.56 -9.67 -33.48
N THR A 62 30.99 -9.31 -32.27
CA THR A 62 30.10 -8.88 -31.20
C THR A 62 29.61 -7.50 -31.62
N GLY A 63 28.87 -7.49 -32.74
CA GLY A 63 28.00 -6.40 -33.09
C GLY A 63 27.16 -6.15 -31.87
N ASP A 64 27.21 -4.91 -31.40
CA ASP A 64 26.47 -4.39 -30.27
C ASP A 64 25.04 -4.96 -30.27
N LEU A 65 24.81 -6.01 -29.47
CA LEU A 65 23.51 -6.67 -29.33
C LEU A 65 22.64 -5.76 -28.44
N SER A 66 22.37 -4.56 -28.95
CA SER A 66 21.38 -3.67 -28.36
C SER A 66 20.03 -4.36 -28.47
N LEU A 67 19.37 -4.50 -27.32
CA LEU A 67 18.00 -4.99 -27.27
C LEU A 67 17.10 -4.04 -28.07
N PRO A 68 16.04 -4.55 -28.72
CA PRO A 68 15.07 -3.66 -29.35
C PRO A 68 14.48 -2.72 -28.30
N GLU A 69 14.19 -1.48 -28.70
CA GLU A 69 13.57 -0.48 -27.83
C GLU A 69 12.29 -1.01 -27.17
N PHE A 70 11.47 -1.72 -27.94
CA PHE A 70 10.28 -2.43 -27.46
C PHE A 70 10.45 -3.94 -27.67
N SER A 71 10.42 -4.71 -26.60
CA SER A 71 10.25 -6.15 -26.62
C SER A 71 8.77 -6.48 -26.65
N ILE A 72 8.28 -6.97 -27.80
CA ILE A 72 6.86 -7.31 -28.01
C ILE A 72 6.78 -8.80 -28.36
N SER A 73 5.92 -9.55 -27.66
CA SER A 73 5.70 -10.97 -27.93
C SER A 73 4.93 -11.21 -29.25
N ASP A 74 4.89 -12.45 -29.71
CA ASP A 74 4.13 -12.83 -30.92
C ASP A 74 2.62 -12.58 -30.76
N GLU A 75 2.11 -12.56 -29.51
CA GLU A 75 0.73 -12.23 -29.16
C GLU A 75 0.45 -10.71 -29.08
N GLY A 76 1.47 -9.88 -29.32
CA GLY A 76 1.35 -8.42 -29.26
C GLY A 76 1.48 -7.83 -27.85
N VAL A 77 2.01 -8.59 -26.89
CA VAL A 77 2.21 -8.10 -25.52
C VAL A 77 3.53 -7.35 -25.41
N LEU A 78 3.50 -6.09 -24.98
CA LEU A 78 4.70 -5.34 -24.61
C LEU A 78 5.23 -5.90 -23.28
N THR A 79 6.38 -6.57 -23.34
CA THR A 79 7.01 -7.24 -22.18
C THR A 79 8.19 -6.46 -21.60
N ALA A 80 8.84 -5.62 -22.40
CA ALA A 80 9.86 -4.70 -21.92
C ALA A 80 10.00 -3.49 -22.84
N TYR A 81 10.21 -2.32 -22.25
CA TYR A 81 10.75 -1.14 -22.90
C TYR A 81 12.20 -0.97 -22.43
N ASN A 82 13.15 -1.04 -23.37
CA ASN A 82 14.59 -0.93 -23.13
C ASN A 82 15.14 0.44 -23.55
N GLY A 83 14.26 1.34 -24.04
CA GLY A 83 14.65 2.66 -24.52
C GLY A 83 15.09 3.60 -23.41
N THR A 84 15.67 4.74 -23.82
CA THR A 84 16.21 5.78 -22.94
C THR A 84 15.43 7.09 -23.02
N GLU A 85 14.33 7.12 -23.76
CA GLU A 85 13.48 8.31 -23.90
C GLU A 85 12.52 8.45 -22.72
N TYR A 86 12.24 9.70 -22.35
CA TYR A 86 11.30 10.06 -21.28
C TYR A 86 9.85 10.20 -21.76
N ASN A 87 9.63 10.27 -23.07
CA ASN A 87 8.31 10.40 -23.69
C ASN A 87 8.11 9.22 -24.64
N ILE A 88 7.22 8.31 -24.26
CA ILE A 88 7.12 7.02 -24.92
C ILE A 88 5.87 6.99 -25.78
N SER A 89 6.00 6.56 -27.04
CA SER A 89 4.87 6.22 -27.89
C SER A 89 4.80 4.71 -28.06
N ILE A 90 3.85 4.07 -27.39
CA ILE A 90 3.65 2.62 -27.49
C ILE A 90 3.17 2.29 -28.92
N PRO A 91 3.78 1.30 -29.59
CA PRO A 91 3.39 0.93 -30.95
C PRO A 91 1.93 0.50 -31.09
N ASP A 92 1.31 0.84 -32.21
CA ASP A 92 -0.10 0.56 -32.51
C ASP A 92 -0.47 -0.93 -32.56
N ASN A 93 0.52 -1.82 -32.74
CA ASN A 93 0.32 -3.27 -32.78
C ASN A 93 0.39 -3.92 -31.39
N VAL A 94 0.65 -3.15 -30.33
CA VAL A 94 0.61 -3.66 -28.95
C VAL A 94 -0.85 -3.84 -28.53
N SER A 95 -1.19 -5.07 -28.18
CA SER A 95 -2.51 -5.48 -27.68
C SER A 95 -2.60 -5.42 -26.16
N ALA A 96 -1.49 -5.67 -25.47
CA ALA A 96 -1.43 -5.62 -24.01
C ALA A 96 -0.08 -5.12 -23.49
N ILE A 97 -0.08 -4.57 -22.27
CA ILE A 97 1.12 -4.16 -21.54
C ILE A 97 1.25 -5.07 -20.30
N SER A 98 2.39 -5.76 -20.17
CA SER A 98 2.61 -6.69 -19.06
C SER A 98 2.97 -6.00 -17.75
N GLU A 99 3.00 -6.78 -16.68
CA GLU A 99 3.64 -6.42 -15.40
C GLU A 99 5.02 -5.81 -15.64
N ASP A 100 5.27 -4.67 -14.99
CA ASP A 100 6.53 -3.90 -14.99
C ASP A 100 7.22 -3.77 -16.35
N ALA A 101 6.43 -3.62 -17.42
CA ALA A 101 6.96 -3.54 -18.79
C ALA A 101 7.97 -2.40 -19.01
N PHE A 102 8.01 -1.38 -18.14
CA PHE A 102 8.95 -0.28 -18.23
C PHE A 102 10.13 -0.38 -17.27
N GLY A 103 10.13 -1.35 -16.34
CA GLY A 103 11.14 -1.44 -15.27
C GLY A 103 12.55 -1.79 -15.76
N ALA A 104 12.67 -2.40 -16.94
CA ALA A 104 13.96 -2.69 -17.57
C ALA A 104 14.66 -1.43 -18.14
N SER A 105 13.92 -0.35 -18.37
CA SER A 105 14.49 0.89 -18.89
C SER A 105 15.41 1.55 -17.86
N PRO A 106 16.61 2.00 -18.24
CA PRO A 106 17.51 2.72 -17.34
C PRO A 106 16.93 4.08 -16.88
N VAL A 107 15.86 4.55 -17.53
CA VAL A 107 15.18 5.81 -17.23
C VAL A 107 13.75 5.60 -16.71
N ALA A 108 13.40 4.40 -16.24
CA ALA A 108 12.02 4.06 -15.85
C ALA A 108 11.37 5.10 -14.90
N GLY A 109 12.11 5.47 -13.85
CA GLY A 109 11.67 6.47 -12.86
C GLY A 109 11.71 7.92 -13.35
N GLU A 110 12.15 8.18 -14.58
CA GLU A 110 12.23 9.50 -15.21
C GLU A 110 11.26 9.66 -16.40
N ILE A 111 10.57 8.59 -16.80
CA ILE A 111 9.55 8.65 -17.85
C ILE A 111 8.41 9.57 -17.41
N LYS A 112 8.14 10.57 -18.24
CA LYS A 112 7.17 11.64 -17.98
C LYS A 112 5.84 11.42 -18.67
N THR A 113 5.87 10.90 -19.90
CA THR A 113 4.65 10.75 -20.70
C THR A 113 4.62 9.42 -21.42
N ILE A 114 3.42 8.86 -21.52
CA ILE A 114 3.13 7.68 -22.32
C ILE A 114 1.98 8.00 -23.26
N LYS A 115 2.16 7.71 -24.54
CA LYS A 115 1.07 7.61 -25.50
C LYS A 115 0.73 6.15 -25.73
N LEU A 116 -0.52 5.76 -25.45
CA LEU A 116 -0.98 4.39 -25.70
C LEU A 116 -1.10 4.12 -27.20
N GLY A 117 -0.81 2.88 -27.60
CA GLY A 117 -1.13 2.40 -28.94
C GLY A 117 -2.64 2.22 -29.10
N LYS A 118 -3.15 2.39 -30.33
CA LYS A 118 -4.60 2.29 -30.60
C LYS A 118 -5.22 0.92 -30.28
N SER A 119 -4.42 -0.15 -30.32
CA SER A 119 -4.88 -1.53 -30.13
C SER A 119 -4.72 -2.03 -28.70
N VAL A 120 -4.28 -1.20 -27.75
CA VAL A 120 -4.12 -1.63 -26.35
C VAL A 120 -5.50 -1.93 -25.75
N GLU A 121 -5.71 -3.19 -25.38
CA GLU A 121 -6.94 -3.75 -24.81
C GLU A 121 -6.78 -4.11 -23.33
N SER A 122 -5.57 -4.45 -22.90
CA SER A 122 -5.25 -4.88 -21.55
C SER A 122 -3.98 -4.23 -21.03
N ILE A 123 -4.01 -3.80 -19.77
CA ILE A 123 -2.85 -3.24 -19.06
C ILE A 123 -2.83 -3.93 -17.71
N ASP A 124 -1.72 -4.59 -17.40
CA ASP A 124 -1.50 -5.21 -16.10
C ASP A 124 -1.54 -4.17 -14.96
N THR A 125 -2.04 -4.53 -13.78
CA THR A 125 -2.14 -3.62 -12.63
C THR A 125 -0.77 -3.08 -12.19
N GLN A 126 0.32 -3.79 -12.50
CA GLN A 126 1.68 -3.37 -12.18
C GLN A 126 2.44 -2.80 -13.38
N ALA A 127 1.79 -2.57 -14.53
CA ALA A 127 2.45 -2.12 -15.75
C ALA A 127 3.21 -0.79 -15.58
N PHE A 128 2.73 0.11 -14.71
CA PHE A 128 3.30 1.45 -14.51
C PHE A 128 4.02 1.62 -13.16
N VAL A 129 4.29 0.53 -12.42
CA VAL A 129 4.81 0.60 -11.05
C VAL A 129 6.16 1.32 -10.94
N SER A 130 7.01 1.19 -11.97
CA SER A 130 8.34 1.81 -12.05
C SER A 130 8.32 3.27 -12.49
N LEU A 131 7.17 3.80 -12.92
CA LEU A 131 7.03 5.13 -13.53
C LEU A 131 6.76 6.22 -12.48
N THR A 132 7.71 6.45 -11.59
CA THR A 132 7.55 7.36 -10.44
C THR A 132 7.53 8.85 -10.80
N ALA A 133 7.85 9.22 -12.05
CA ALA A 133 7.79 10.59 -12.56
C ALA A 133 6.71 10.80 -13.63
N LEU A 134 5.77 9.85 -13.80
CA LEU A 134 4.74 9.95 -14.83
C LEU A 134 3.82 11.16 -14.58
N GLU A 135 3.77 12.07 -15.55
CA GLU A 135 3.02 13.32 -15.52
C GLU A 135 1.73 13.23 -16.36
N SER A 136 1.66 12.35 -17.37
CA SER A 136 0.45 12.17 -18.18
C SER A 136 0.44 10.88 -19.01
N ILE A 137 -0.77 10.44 -19.37
CA ILE A 137 -0.99 9.43 -20.39
C ILE A 137 -1.86 10.01 -21.51
N GLU A 138 -1.38 10.00 -22.74
CA GLU A 138 -2.17 10.29 -23.93
C GLU A 138 -2.85 8.99 -24.39
N VAL A 139 -4.19 9.04 -24.49
CA VAL A 139 -4.98 7.96 -25.09
C VAL A 139 -5.50 8.45 -26.44
N PRO A 140 -5.09 7.84 -27.57
CA PRO A 140 -5.57 8.26 -28.88
C PRO A 140 -7.08 7.99 -29.02
N GLU A 141 -7.79 8.78 -29.82
CA GLU A 141 -9.24 8.64 -30.02
C GLU A 141 -9.64 7.26 -30.56
N GLU A 142 -8.73 6.61 -31.28
CA GLU A 142 -8.90 5.26 -31.82
C GLU A 142 -8.83 4.16 -30.76
N ASN A 143 -8.26 4.42 -29.57
CA ASN A 143 -8.28 3.47 -28.48
C ASN A 143 -9.64 3.54 -27.77
N THR A 144 -10.53 2.61 -28.10
CA THR A 144 -11.88 2.54 -27.53
C THR A 144 -11.94 1.80 -26.20
N ASN A 145 -10.81 1.32 -25.67
CA ASN A 145 -10.76 0.53 -24.43
C ASN A 145 -10.42 1.39 -23.23
N TYR A 146 -9.65 2.46 -23.43
CA TYR A 146 -9.19 3.32 -22.36
C TYR A 146 -9.56 4.78 -22.58
N LYS A 147 -9.54 5.57 -21.50
CA LYS A 147 -9.60 7.03 -21.52
C LYS A 147 -8.77 7.58 -20.37
N PHE A 148 -8.14 8.73 -20.55
CA PHE A 148 -7.40 9.40 -19.48
C PHE A 148 -8.07 10.74 -19.16
N LEU A 149 -8.44 10.95 -17.90
CA LEU A 149 -9.12 12.17 -17.46
C LEU A 149 -8.79 12.48 -16.00
N ASP A 150 -8.37 13.73 -15.75
CA ASP A 150 -8.04 14.26 -14.42
C ASP A 150 -7.10 13.34 -13.62
N GLY A 151 -6.01 12.88 -14.27
CA GLY A 151 -4.99 12.05 -13.62
C GLY A 151 -5.35 10.58 -13.44
N VAL A 152 -6.49 10.13 -13.97
CA VAL A 152 -6.91 8.72 -13.90
C VAL A 152 -6.99 8.11 -15.29
N LEU A 153 -6.35 6.95 -15.49
CA LEU A 153 -6.56 6.10 -16.66
C LEU A 153 -7.68 5.10 -16.38
N PHE A 154 -8.77 5.20 -17.11
CA PHE A 154 -9.96 4.35 -16.98
C PHE A 154 -9.94 3.30 -18.07
N LYS A 155 -10.27 2.06 -17.71
CA LYS A 155 -10.79 1.09 -18.67
C LYS A 155 -12.29 1.34 -18.87
N ASN A 156 -12.77 1.34 -20.11
CA ASN A 156 -14.14 1.75 -20.45
C ASN A 156 -15.22 0.79 -19.95
N ASP A 157 -14.85 -0.43 -19.54
CA ASP A 157 -15.75 -1.36 -18.85
C ASP A 157 -15.81 -1.15 -17.32
N ASN A 158 -15.14 -0.12 -16.80
CA ASN A 158 -15.05 0.24 -15.37
C ASN A 158 -14.42 -0.85 -14.49
N THR A 159 -13.63 -1.78 -15.06
CA THR A 159 -12.98 -2.86 -14.27
C THR A 159 -11.61 -2.48 -13.72
N LEU A 160 -11.00 -1.39 -14.22
CA LEU A 160 -9.63 -1.01 -13.87
C LEU A 160 -9.46 0.51 -13.92
N PHE A 161 -8.90 1.07 -12.86
CA PHE A 161 -8.55 2.48 -12.73
C PHE A 161 -7.12 2.63 -12.22
N PHE A 162 -6.28 3.32 -12.99
CA PHE A 162 -4.97 3.74 -12.51
C PHE A 162 -5.04 5.19 -12.01
N CYS A 163 -4.96 5.34 -10.70
CA CYS A 163 -4.85 6.61 -10.00
C CYS A 163 -3.38 7.05 -10.04
N MET A 164 -3.07 8.15 -10.72
CA MET A 164 -1.70 8.63 -10.82
C MET A 164 -1.44 9.69 -9.73
N PRO A 165 -0.82 9.33 -8.59
CA PRO A 165 -0.71 10.22 -7.43
C PRO A 165 0.03 11.51 -7.75
N ASN A 166 1.04 11.46 -8.64
CA ASN A 166 1.81 12.63 -9.06
C ASN A 166 1.01 13.67 -9.89
N ILE A 167 -0.20 13.31 -10.34
CA ILE A 167 -1.02 14.15 -11.22
C ILE A 167 -2.19 14.79 -10.44
N ILE A 168 -2.75 14.08 -9.46
CA ILE A 168 -4.04 14.41 -8.86
C ILE A 168 -3.91 15.40 -7.69
N LYS A 169 -3.11 15.07 -6.66
CA LYS A 169 -2.81 15.87 -5.45
C LYS A 169 -1.95 15.04 -4.50
N ASP A 170 -1.03 15.70 -3.78
CA ASP A 170 -0.07 15.02 -2.89
C ASP A 170 -0.70 14.33 -1.66
N ASN A 171 -1.90 14.76 -1.25
CA ASN A 171 -2.57 14.26 -0.05
C ASN A 171 -3.74 13.31 -0.33
N TYR A 172 -3.97 12.94 -1.60
CA TYR A 172 -5.03 12.00 -1.97
C TYR A 172 -4.48 10.58 -1.91
N ASP A 173 -5.24 9.68 -1.31
CA ASP A 173 -5.06 8.25 -1.56
C ASP A 173 -5.96 7.72 -2.68
N MET A 174 -5.78 6.46 -3.04
CA MET A 174 -6.53 5.82 -4.12
C MET A 174 -8.05 5.81 -3.90
N PHE A 175 -8.51 5.83 -2.65
CA PHE A 175 -9.93 5.85 -2.31
C PHE A 175 -10.49 7.28 -2.36
N ASP A 176 -9.71 8.29 -1.96
CA ASP A 176 -10.06 9.70 -2.18
C ASP A 176 -10.23 9.97 -3.69
N VAL A 177 -9.28 9.49 -4.51
CA VAL A 177 -9.37 9.59 -5.97
C VAL A 177 -10.64 8.92 -6.48
N PHE A 178 -11.00 7.76 -5.95
CA PHE A 178 -12.23 7.10 -6.35
C PHE A 178 -13.46 7.97 -6.09
N PHE A 179 -13.62 8.46 -4.86
CA PHE A 179 -14.80 9.24 -4.50
C PHE A 179 -14.84 10.60 -5.21
N ASP A 180 -13.73 11.31 -5.29
CA ASP A 180 -13.71 12.69 -5.78
C ASP A 180 -13.60 12.82 -7.29
N ILE A 181 -13.06 11.80 -7.98
CA ILE A 181 -12.74 11.89 -9.41
C ILE A 181 -13.43 10.80 -10.22
N ILE A 182 -13.39 9.55 -9.76
CA ILE A 182 -13.87 8.41 -10.55
C ILE A 182 -15.39 8.29 -10.48
N SER A 183 -15.95 8.40 -9.27
CA SER A 183 -17.34 8.02 -8.96
C SER A 183 -18.36 8.68 -9.89
N ASP A 184 -18.24 10.00 -10.11
CA ASP A 184 -19.17 10.76 -10.96
C ASP A 184 -19.02 10.48 -12.47
N LYS A 185 -17.93 9.84 -12.90
CA LYS A 185 -17.58 9.61 -14.31
C LYS A 185 -17.89 8.20 -14.80
N ILE A 186 -18.36 7.34 -13.91
CA ILE A 186 -18.67 5.93 -14.19
C ILE A 186 -20.14 5.66 -13.89
N GLU A 187 -20.65 4.57 -14.46
CA GLU A 187 -22.00 4.06 -14.21
C GLU A 187 -21.93 2.55 -13.97
N GLY A 188 -22.95 2.04 -13.29
CA GLY A 188 -23.10 0.62 -12.97
C GLY A 188 -22.31 0.18 -11.74
N GLU A 189 -22.69 -0.98 -11.22
CA GLU A 189 -22.12 -1.64 -10.05
C GLU A 189 -21.10 -2.71 -10.48
N GLY A 190 -20.38 -3.27 -9.51
CA GLY A 190 -19.50 -4.41 -9.71
C GLY A 190 -18.06 -4.18 -9.26
N GLU A 191 -17.21 -5.15 -9.60
CA GLU A 191 -15.82 -5.22 -9.16
C GLU A 191 -14.91 -4.30 -9.98
N SER A 192 -13.88 -3.78 -9.33
CA SER A 192 -12.87 -2.93 -9.96
C SER A 192 -11.54 -3.00 -9.24
N ASN A 193 -10.45 -2.90 -10.00
CA ASN A 193 -9.13 -2.65 -9.44
C ASN A 193 -8.85 -1.15 -9.41
N LEU A 194 -8.63 -0.62 -8.22
CA LEU A 194 -7.97 0.67 -8.01
C LEU A 194 -6.47 0.41 -7.92
N VAL A 195 -5.69 1.12 -8.73
CA VAL A 195 -4.23 1.00 -8.74
C VAL A 195 -3.62 2.37 -8.44
N SER A 196 -2.65 2.44 -7.54
CA SER A 196 -1.89 3.65 -7.26
C SER A 196 -0.43 3.29 -6.93
N GLY A 197 0.46 3.47 -7.91
CA GLY A 197 1.84 3.01 -7.79
C GLY A 197 1.88 1.49 -7.59
N GLY A 198 2.57 1.03 -6.54
CA GLY A 198 2.64 -0.39 -6.19
C GLY A 198 1.46 -0.93 -5.36
N MET A 199 0.41 -0.14 -5.16
CA MET A 199 -0.78 -0.52 -4.40
C MET A 199 -1.92 -0.91 -5.35
N VAL A 200 -2.57 -2.03 -5.06
CA VAL A 200 -3.78 -2.48 -5.75
C VAL A 200 -4.86 -2.77 -4.71
N ALA A 201 -6.03 -2.15 -4.86
CA ALA A 201 -7.22 -2.48 -4.08
C ALA A 201 -8.28 -3.04 -5.00
N GLU A 202 -8.71 -4.26 -4.74
CA GLU A 202 -9.88 -4.84 -5.39
C GLU A 202 -11.12 -4.38 -4.62
N ILE A 203 -11.96 -3.60 -5.29
CA ILE A 203 -13.15 -3.03 -4.70
C ILE A 203 -14.41 -3.58 -5.36
N GLU A 204 -15.47 -3.72 -4.58
CA GLU A 204 -16.83 -3.88 -5.08
C GLU A 204 -17.58 -2.56 -4.89
N ARG A 205 -18.30 -2.15 -5.94
CA ARG A 205 -19.03 -0.88 -5.99
C ARG A 205 -20.52 -1.16 -6.06
N GLU A 206 -21.27 -0.60 -5.13
CA GLU A 206 -22.73 -0.63 -5.08
C GLU A 206 -23.26 0.80 -5.06
N PHE A 207 -24.43 1.05 -5.64
CA PHE A 207 -25.04 2.37 -5.56
C PHE A 207 -25.35 2.72 -4.10
N ALA A 208 -25.00 3.94 -3.70
CA ALA A 208 -25.37 4.43 -2.39
C ALA A 208 -26.89 4.66 -2.30
N ASP A 209 -27.41 4.66 -1.07
CA ASP A 209 -28.82 4.98 -0.84
C ASP A 209 -29.14 6.42 -1.23
N LEU A 210 -30.38 6.66 -1.66
CA LEU A 210 -30.86 8.01 -2.02
C LEU A 210 -30.73 9.04 -0.88
N GLU A 211 -30.72 8.59 0.36
CA GLU A 211 -30.60 9.42 1.57
C GLU A 211 -29.19 9.36 2.18
N ASP A 212 -28.16 9.00 1.39
CA ASP A 212 -26.78 8.99 1.87
C ASP A 212 -26.39 10.36 2.44
N PRO A 213 -25.93 10.45 3.71
CA PRO A 213 -25.67 11.73 4.36
C PRO A 213 -24.49 12.51 3.75
N PHE A 214 -23.67 11.86 2.93
CA PHE A 214 -22.54 12.47 2.24
C PHE A 214 -22.81 12.68 0.75
N ASN A 215 -24.04 12.43 0.28
CA ASN A 215 -24.45 12.53 -1.12
C ASN A 215 -23.52 11.76 -2.07
N ARG A 216 -23.04 10.60 -1.63
CA ARG A 216 -22.15 9.74 -2.41
C ARG A 216 -22.96 9.04 -3.50
N LYS A 217 -22.34 8.78 -4.65
CA LYS A 217 -22.94 7.96 -5.71
C LYS A 217 -22.80 6.46 -5.42
N TYR A 218 -21.69 6.05 -4.83
CA TYR A 218 -21.36 4.66 -4.56
C TYR A 218 -20.99 4.43 -3.09
N TYR A 219 -21.42 3.29 -2.56
CA TYR A 219 -20.70 2.59 -1.52
C TYR A 219 -19.62 1.73 -2.19
N ILE A 220 -18.44 1.68 -1.56
CA ILE A 220 -17.41 0.72 -1.95
C ILE A 220 -17.07 -0.13 -0.76
N SER A 221 -16.77 -1.38 -1.03
CA SER A 221 -16.10 -2.30 -0.13
C SER A 221 -14.79 -2.74 -0.76
N CYS A 222 -13.79 -3.04 0.07
CA CYS A 222 -12.51 -3.55 -0.37
C CYS A 222 -12.47 -5.06 -0.06
N ASN A 223 -12.25 -5.87 -1.09
CA ASN A 223 -12.19 -7.34 -1.04
C ASN A 223 -10.76 -7.83 -0.81
N SER A 224 -9.79 -7.17 -1.43
CA SER A 224 -8.38 -7.46 -1.27
C SER A 224 -7.54 -6.18 -1.39
N PHE A 225 -6.41 -6.15 -0.70
CA PHE A 225 -5.42 -5.09 -0.84
C PHE A 225 -4.04 -5.72 -1.02
N THR A 226 -3.36 -5.35 -2.09
CA THR A 226 -2.01 -5.82 -2.44
C THR A 226 -1.04 -4.65 -2.41
N ALA A 227 0.09 -4.87 -1.72
CA ALA A 227 1.23 -3.97 -1.72
C ALA A 227 2.50 -4.75 -1.35
N ASN A 228 3.66 -4.28 -1.83
CA ASN A 228 4.96 -4.92 -1.58
C ASN A 228 4.98 -6.44 -1.85
N GLY A 229 4.29 -6.88 -2.91
CA GLY A 229 4.19 -8.30 -3.29
C GLY A 229 3.37 -9.18 -2.34
N GLN A 230 2.66 -8.56 -1.38
CA GLN A 230 1.82 -9.25 -0.41
C GLN A 230 0.36 -8.87 -0.61
N THR A 231 -0.54 -9.82 -0.42
CA THR A 231 -1.99 -9.61 -0.52
C THR A 231 -2.67 -9.90 0.81
N MET A 232 -3.50 -8.97 1.24
CA MET A 232 -4.45 -9.18 2.32
C MET A 232 -5.82 -9.42 1.72
N GLU A 233 -6.34 -10.64 1.91
CA GLU A 233 -7.73 -11.00 1.61
C GLU A 233 -8.60 -10.71 2.83
N VAL A 234 -9.80 -10.18 2.63
CA VAL A 234 -10.76 -9.99 3.73
C VAL A 234 -12.00 -10.87 3.55
N ASP A 235 -12.22 -11.79 4.50
CA ASP A 235 -13.29 -12.81 4.48
C ASP A 235 -14.72 -12.25 4.35
N LYS A 236 -14.89 -10.97 4.73
CA LYS A 236 -16.08 -10.18 4.46
C LYS A 236 -15.60 -8.84 3.96
N SER A 237 -16.06 -8.47 2.77
CA SER A 237 -15.96 -7.12 2.20
C SER A 237 -16.04 -6.10 3.34
N ILE A 238 -15.01 -5.28 3.54
CA ILE A 238 -15.02 -4.36 4.67
C ILE A 238 -16.06 -3.28 4.34
N ILE A 239 -17.28 -3.46 4.82
CA ILE A 239 -18.39 -2.54 4.59
C ILE A 239 -18.16 -1.28 5.42
N ARG A 240 -18.54 -0.14 4.84
CA ARG A 240 -18.87 1.10 5.54
C ARG A 240 -19.97 0.84 6.60
N GLU A 241 -19.62 0.32 7.77
CA GLU A 241 -20.60 0.05 8.83
C GLU A 241 -21.17 1.37 9.37
N TYR A 242 -22.44 1.66 9.07
CA TYR A 242 -23.12 2.87 9.52
C TYR A 242 -23.63 2.69 10.97
N LYS A 243 -22.76 2.91 11.95
CA LYS A 243 -23.15 3.12 13.37
C LYS A 243 -23.35 4.61 13.68
N GLY A 244 -23.98 5.34 12.75
CA GLY A 244 -24.14 6.81 12.81
C GLY A 244 -22.91 7.59 12.32
N LEU A 245 -23.10 8.89 12.07
CA LEU A 245 -22.09 9.78 11.45
C LEU A 245 -20.73 9.80 12.16
N ASN A 246 -20.72 9.57 13.48
CA ASN A 246 -19.56 9.77 14.34
C ASN A 246 -18.61 8.56 14.42
N TYR A 247 -19.04 7.38 13.97
CA TYR A 247 -18.24 6.14 14.03
C TYR A 247 -18.05 5.51 12.65
N PHE A 248 -18.17 6.34 11.63
CA PHE A 248 -18.05 5.97 10.24
C PHE A 248 -16.58 5.64 9.88
N LYS A 249 -16.29 4.42 9.38
CA LYS A 249 -14.93 3.98 9.00
C LYS A 249 -14.61 4.29 7.54
N SER A 250 -13.49 4.96 7.30
CA SER A 250 -12.92 5.21 5.97
C SER A 250 -11.74 4.29 5.68
N TYR A 251 -11.43 4.16 4.39
CA TYR A 251 -10.18 3.60 3.92
C TYR A 251 -9.11 4.69 3.92
N TYR A 252 -7.89 4.30 4.25
CA TYR A 252 -6.70 5.14 4.10
C TYR A 252 -5.59 4.29 3.49
N ALA A 253 -4.92 4.76 2.46
CA ALA A 253 -3.81 4.03 1.83
C ALA A 253 -2.65 4.94 1.42
N TYR A 254 -1.45 4.68 1.92
CA TYR A 254 -0.29 5.50 1.54
C TYR A 254 1.03 4.78 1.73
N VAL A 255 2.01 5.18 0.92
CA VAL A 255 3.39 4.68 0.96
C VAL A 255 4.20 5.48 1.96
N THR A 256 5.00 4.80 2.79
CA THR A 256 6.02 5.40 3.66
C THR A 256 7.38 4.81 3.33
N ASN A 257 8.45 5.37 3.91
CA ASN A 257 9.81 4.86 3.76
C ASN A 257 10.00 3.46 4.35
N GLN A 258 9.06 2.96 5.17
CA GLN A 258 9.18 1.68 5.88
C GLN A 258 8.21 0.61 5.39
N CYS A 259 7.04 1.01 4.90
CA CYS A 259 5.96 0.12 4.51
C CYS A 259 4.89 0.87 3.73
N VAL A 260 3.98 0.12 3.12
CA VAL A 260 2.67 0.64 2.73
C VAL A 260 1.70 0.48 3.89
N VAL A 261 0.97 1.55 4.21
CA VAL A 261 -0.09 1.52 5.20
C VAL A 261 -1.42 1.43 4.48
N TYR A 262 -2.23 0.46 4.88
CA TYR A 262 -3.66 0.40 4.56
C TYR A 262 -4.46 0.35 5.85
N SER A 263 -5.44 1.22 6.02
CA SER A 263 -6.30 1.24 7.20
C SER A 263 -7.77 1.25 6.81
N ASN A 264 -8.57 0.55 7.60
CA ASN A 264 -10.02 0.76 7.66
C ASN A 264 -10.40 1.15 9.09
N ARG A 265 -10.57 2.46 9.30
CA ARG A 265 -10.79 3.03 10.62
C ARG A 265 -11.66 4.28 10.58
N THR A 266 -12.23 4.62 11.71
CA THR A 266 -12.83 5.94 11.95
C THR A 266 -11.77 7.04 11.88
N ASP A 267 -12.19 8.27 11.65
CA ASP A 267 -11.35 9.47 11.67
C ASP A 267 -10.53 9.59 12.98
N CYS A 268 -11.13 9.19 14.10
CA CYS A 268 -10.55 9.23 15.43
C CYS A 268 -9.69 8.00 15.79
N GLY A 269 -9.61 6.97 14.95
CA GLY A 269 -8.61 5.90 15.06
C GLY A 269 -9.12 4.48 15.30
N PHE A 270 -10.41 4.29 15.60
CA PHE A 270 -10.97 2.94 15.84
C PHE A 270 -11.10 2.14 14.55
N GLY A 271 -10.54 0.94 14.53
CA GLY A 271 -10.57 0.05 13.37
C GLY A 271 -9.28 -0.75 13.21
N ASN A 272 -9.02 -1.16 11.97
CA ASN A 272 -7.86 -1.98 11.63
C ASN A 272 -6.88 -1.19 10.77
N THR A 273 -5.59 -1.45 10.98
CA THR A 273 -4.50 -0.99 10.14
C THR A 273 -3.60 -2.16 9.82
N TRP A 274 -3.16 -2.23 8.57
CA TRP A 274 -2.24 -3.22 8.05
C TRP A 274 -1.01 -2.49 7.51
N LEU A 275 0.16 -2.89 8.00
CA LEU A 275 1.45 -2.38 7.56
C LEU A 275 2.09 -3.45 6.67
N PHE A 276 2.10 -3.20 5.37
CA PHE A 276 2.71 -4.06 4.36
C PHE A 276 4.19 -3.73 4.27
N THR A 277 5.01 -4.50 4.99
CA THR A 277 6.47 -4.42 4.91
C THR A 277 6.98 -5.18 3.68
N ASP A 278 8.28 -5.35 3.52
CA ASP A 278 8.81 -6.20 2.45
C ASP A 278 8.64 -7.71 2.74
N ASN A 279 8.44 -8.09 3.99
CA ASN A 279 8.50 -9.50 4.42
C ASN A 279 7.19 -10.03 5.00
N GLU A 280 6.40 -9.17 5.63
CA GLU A 280 5.15 -9.56 6.31
C GLU A 280 4.13 -8.41 6.35
N ILE A 281 2.88 -8.76 6.65
CA ILE A 281 1.80 -7.80 6.94
C ILE A 281 1.59 -7.76 8.45
N ILE A 282 1.83 -6.61 9.08
CA ILE A 282 1.59 -6.41 10.50
C ILE A 282 0.20 -5.79 10.68
N ARG A 283 -0.68 -6.46 11.44
CA ARG A 283 -2.02 -5.93 11.77
C ARG A 283 -2.01 -5.24 13.13
N VAL A 284 -2.55 -4.02 13.17
CA VAL A 284 -2.87 -3.27 14.38
C VAL A 284 -4.38 -3.08 14.44
N GLU A 285 -5.00 -3.52 15.54
CA GLU A 285 -6.42 -3.35 15.80
C GLU A 285 -6.64 -2.40 16.98
N VAL A 286 -7.43 -1.36 16.74
CA VAL A 286 -7.85 -0.37 17.74
C VAL A 286 -9.34 -0.57 18.02
N ILE A 287 -9.63 -1.19 19.16
CA ILE A 287 -10.98 -1.56 19.57
C ILE A 287 -11.73 -0.35 20.12
N ASN A 288 -12.96 -0.11 19.66
CA ASN A 288 -13.90 0.80 20.33
C ASN A 288 -14.69 0.01 21.39
N ALA A 289 -14.23 0.03 22.65
CA ALA A 289 -14.81 -0.80 23.73
C ALA A 289 -15.98 -0.17 24.50
N GLU A 290 -16.59 0.87 23.94
CA GLU A 290 -17.73 1.57 24.58
C GLU A 290 -18.88 0.61 24.93
N GLU A 291 -19.07 -0.45 24.12
CA GLU A 291 -20.21 -1.37 24.23
C GLU A 291 -20.18 -2.26 25.49
N ASN A 292 -18.99 -2.57 26.04
CA ASN A 292 -18.86 -3.45 27.21
C ASN A 292 -18.23 -2.78 28.43
N ARG A 293 -17.51 -1.65 28.26
CA ARG A 293 -16.76 -0.96 29.33
C ARG A 293 -15.85 -1.89 30.15
N GLU A 294 -15.40 -2.98 29.53
CA GLU A 294 -14.52 -3.99 30.11
C GLU A 294 -13.06 -3.66 29.86
N LYS A 295 -12.18 -4.09 30.77
CA LYS A 295 -10.74 -3.91 30.59
C LYS A 295 -10.26 -4.54 29.28
N ILE A 296 -9.36 -3.85 28.57
CA ILE A 296 -8.73 -4.33 27.35
C ILE A 296 -7.28 -4.64 27.67
N ASN A 297 -6.87 -5.91 27.50
CA ASN A 297 -5.51 -6.36 27.83
C ASN A 297 -5.07 -6.02 29.27
N GLY A 298 -6.01 -5.97 30.21
CA GLY A 298 -5.75 -5.65 31.62
C GLY A 298 -5.81 -4.16 31.97
N GLU A 299 -5.90 -3.27 30.98
CA GLU A 299 -6.02 -1.82 31.16
C GLU A 299 -7.49 -1.38 31.16
N GLU A 300 -7.81 -0.32 31.89
CA GLU A 300 -9.13 0.30 31.84
C GLU A 300 -9.48 0.74 30.42
N TRP A 301 -10.69 0.43 29.95
CA TRP A 301 -11.10 0.67 28.55
C TRP A 301 -10.95 2.14 28.13
N TYR A 302 -11.18 3.07 29.06
CA TYR A 302 -11.05 4.51 28.86
C TYR A 302 -9.58 4.98 28.80
N ASN A 303 -8.64 4.17 29.29
CA ASN A 303 -7.20 4.39 29.15
C ASN A 303 -6.58 3.62 27.97
N ASN A 304 -7.34 2.73 27.32
CA ASN A 304 -6.83 2.02 26.16
C ASN A 304 -6.37 3.01 25.08
N SER A 305 -5.20 2.73 24.52
CA SER A 305 -4.54 3.63 23.58
C SER A 305 -5.14 3.49 22.19
N VAL A 306 -5.52 4.63 21.63
CA VAL A 306 -5.94 4.81 20.25
C VAL A 306 -4.74 5.35 19.48
N ILE A 307 -4.30 4.59 18.48
CA ILE A 307 -3.10 4.88 17.70
C ILE A 307 -3.52 5.08 16.24
N ILE A 308 -3.05 6.17 15.64
CA ILE A 308 -3.24 6.48 14.23
C ILE A 308 -1.87 6.59 13.59
N PHE A 309 -1.63 5.82 12.54
CA PHE A 309 -0.46 5.95 11.68
C PHE A 309 -0.72 7.01 10.62
N MET A 310 0.32 7.71 10.17
CA MET A 310 0.26 8.73 9.12
C MET A 310 1.60 8.79 8.38
N ARG A 311 1.59 9.28 7.14
CA ARG A 311 2.81 9.60 6.39
C ARG A 311 3.32 10.99 6.79
N GLY A 312 4.59 11.09 7.17
CA GLY A 312 5.28 12.37 7.33
C GLY A 312 5.61 13.02 5.99
N GLU A 313 5.86 14.34 5.98
CA GLU A 313 6.25 15.08 4.76
C GLU A 313 7.54 14.54 4.13
N ASP A 314 8.44 13.98 4.94
CA ASP A 314 9.68 13.32 4.54
C ASP A 314 9.50 11.83 4.18
N GLY A 315 8.26 11.35 4.14
CA GLY A 315 7.91 9.95 3.90
C GLY A 315 8.03 9.04 5.12
N SER A 316 8.41 9.55 6.30
CA SER A 316 8.45 8.75 7.53
C SER A 316 7.08 8.15 7.89
N LEU A 317 7.10 7.01 8.60
CA LEU A 317 5.91 6.46 9.23
C LEU A 317 5.76 7.11 10.60
N ASN A 318 4.80 8.01 10.73
CA ASN A 318 4.49 8.72 11.97
C ASN A 318 3.30 8.09 12.68
N TYR A 319 3.19 8.34 13.98
CA TYR A 319 2.01 7.98 14.76
C TYR A 319 1.57 9.11 15.68
N ILE A 320 0.27 9.11 15.99
CA ILE A 320 -0.30 9.80 17.15
C ILE A 320 -0.92 8.73 18.04
N ARG A 321 -0.63 8.81 19.35
CA ARG A 321 -1.28 8.00 20.37
C ARG A 321 -2.06 8.89 21.33
N LYS A 322 -3.29 8.51 21.65
CA LYS A 322 -4.14 9.15 22.66
C LYS A 322 -4.88 8.09 23.48
N PRO A 323 -5.06 8.24 24.80
CA PRO A 323 -5.98 7.42 25.56
C PRO A 323 -7.43 7.62 25.07
N ARG A 324 -8.26 6.57 25.07
CA ARG A 324 -9.68 6.63 24.66
C ARG A 324 -10.46 7.77 25.30
N LYS A 325 -10.19 8.08 26.58
CA LYS A 325 -10.87 9.15 27.31
C LYS A 325 -10.59 10.55 26.78
N TYR A 326 -9.54 10.72 25.99
CA TYR A 326 -9.17 11.97 25.34
C TYR A 326 -9.44 11.95 23.82
N ILE A 327 -10.24 10.99 23.34
CA ILE A 327 -10.75 10.96 21.98
C ILE A 327 -12.07 11.73 21.91
N ALA A 328 -12.15 12.68 20.97
CA ALA A 328 -13.41 13.30 20.60
C ALA A 328 -14.05 12.50 19.48
N VAL A 329 -15.34 12.19 19.63
CA VAL A 329 -16.13 11.50 18.62
C VAL A 329 -17.27 12.45 18.21
N GLY A 330 -17.37 12.77 16.91
CA GLY A 330 -18.33 13.77 16.42
C GLY A 330 -18.09 15.19 16.98
N GLY A 331 -16.86 15.49 17.40
CA GLY A 331 -16.50 16.77 18.02
C GLY A 331 -16.78 16.88 19.52
N THR A 332 -17.28 15.83 20.17
CA THR A 332 -17.56 15.79 21.61
C THR A 332 -16.70 14.76 22.33
N TYR A 333 -16.26 15.08 23.56
CA TYR A 333 -15.59 14.11 24.43
C TYR A 333 -16.65 13.40 25.27
N ASP A 334 -16.97 12.17 24.90
CA ASP A 334 -17.98 11.32 25.56
C ASP A 334 -17.46 10.65 26.85
N CYS A 335 -16.14 10.72 27.08
CA CYS A 335 -15.41 10.09 28.18
C CYS A 335 -14.71 11.11 29.09
N ASP A 336 -15.11 12.38 29.04
CA ASP A 336 -14.58 13.46 29.88
C ASP A 336 -14.81 13.21 31.38
N ILE A 337 -15.85 12.45 31.72
CA ILE A 337 -16.11 11.99 33.10
C ILE A 337 -14.97 11.16 33.72
N TYR A 338 -14.05 10.64 32.91
CA TYR A 338 -12.90 9.83 33.34
C TYR A 338 -11.60 10.64 33.44
N TRP A 339 -11.64 11.96 33.22
CA TRP A 339 -10.47 12.83 33.38
C TRP A 339 -10.15 13.01 34.86
N THR A 340 -8.88 12.82 35.20
CA THR A 340 -8.40 12.77 36.60
C THR A 340 -7.48 13.92 36.95
N GLY A 341 -6.99 14.69 35.97
CA GLY A 341 -6.22 15.88 36.27
C GLY A 341 -5.70 16.59 35.03
N LEU A 342 -5.34 17.86 35.20
CA LEU A 342 -4.81 18.68 34.11
C LEU A 342 -3.34 18.39 33.77
N ASN A 343 -2.63 17.65 34.63
CA ASN A 343 -1.22 17.28 34.42
C ASN A 343 -1.04 15.82 33.96
N GLU A 344 -2.13 15.09 33.68
CA GLU A 344 -2.04 13.71 33.18
C GLU A 344 -1.73 13.67 31.68
N PHE A 345 -1.15 12.57 31.22
CA PHE A 345 -0.85 12.32 29.81
C PHE A 345 -2.11 12.31 28.93
N VAL A 346 -2.08 12.92 27.75
CA VAL A 346 -3.26 12.95 26.84
C VAL A 346 -2.97 12.64 25.39
N LYS A 347 -1.73 12.86 24.96
CA LYS A 347 -1.30 12.67 23.58
C LYS A 347 0.20 12.47 23.56
N GLU A 348 0.67 11.61 22.67
CA GLU A 348 2.02 11.71 22.12
C GLU A 348 2.00 11.61 20.60
N GLU A 349 3.07 12.11 19.98
CA GLU A 349 3.37 11.90 18.57
C GLU A 349 4.86 11.58 18.41
N GLY A 350 5.17 10.90 17.31
CA GLY A 350 6.53 10.61 16.92
C GLY A 350 6.60 9.68 15.73
N THR A 351 7.74 9.05 15.57
CA THR A 351 8.02 8.14 14.47
C THR A 351 7.86 6.68 14.90
N VAL A 352 7.64 5.83 13.92
CA VAL A 352 7.60 4.37 14.07
C VAL A 352 8.85 3.80 13.43
N GLU A 353 9.39 2.71 13.95
CA GLU A 353 10.26 1.79 13.23
C GLU A 353 9.70 0.39 13.28
N ILE A 354 9.94 -0.40 12.22
CA ILE A 354 9.53 -1.79 12.16
C ILE A 354 10.76 -2.67 12.21
N GLU A 355 10.94 -3.37 13.34
CA GLU A 355 12.09 -4.24 13.59
C GLU A 355 11.61 -5.68 13.78
N ASN A 356 11.95 -6.57 12.84
CA ASN A 356 11.60 -8.01 12.90
C ASN A 356 10.11 -8.25 13.18
N GLY A 357 9.23 -7.57 12.42
CA GLY A 357 7.77 -7.70 12.57
C GLY A 357 7.18 -6.96 13.76
N LYS A 358 8.00 -6.23 14.54
CA LYS A 358 7.54 -5.48 15.71
C LYS A 358 7.56 -3.98 15.44
N ILE A 359 6.48 -3.33 15.84
CA ILE A 359 6.35 -1.88 15.81
C ILE A 359 7.07 -1.32 17.04
N VAL A 360 8.07 -0.48 16.79
CA VAL A 360 8.83 0.26 17.80
C VAL A 360 8.42 1.72 17.71
N TYR A 361 7.76 2.24 18.74
CA TYR A 361 7.34 3.63 18.80
C TYR A 361 8.45 4.51 19.36
N LYS A 362 8.88 5.52 18.60
CA LYS A 362 9.83 6.54 19.03
C LYS A 362 9.06 7.82 19.36
N SER A 363 8.68 7.96 20.63
CA SER A 363 8.00 9.17 21.12
C SER A 363 8.94 10.37 21.00
N GLU A 364 8.47 11.42 20.33
CA GLU A 364 9.23 12.66 20.11
C GLU A 364 8.63 13.82 20.89
N LYS A 365 7.31 13.82 21.05
CA LYS A 365 6.59 14.84 21.80
C LYS A 365 5.41 14.24 22.53
N SER A 366 5.23 14.68 23.78
CA SER A 366 4.15 14.27 24.66
C SER A 366 3.52 15.50 25.29
N TRP A 367 2.24 15.41 25.62
CA TRP A 367 1.48 16.49 26.24
C TRP A 367 0.73 15.99 27.45
N THR A 368 0.66 16.88 28.43
CA THR A 368 -0.33 16.85 29.49
C THR A 368 -1.66 17.49 29.04
N ALA A 369 -2.73 17.25 29.80
CA ALA A 369 -4.05 17.79 29.49
C ALA A 369 -4.05 19.33 29.39
N ILE A 370 -3.34 20.03 30.28
CA ILE A 370 -3.21 21.49 30.24
C ILE A 370 -2.42 21.98 29.01
N GLU A 371 -1.35 21.29 28.64
CA GLU A 371 -0.54 21.65 27.47
C GLU A 371 -1.30 21.44 26.15
N ALA A 372 -2.22 20.48 26.12
CA ALA A 372 -3.11 20.24 25.00
C ALA A 372 -4.40 21.09 25.04
N GLY A 373 -4.57 21.95 26.05
CA GLY A 373 -5.67 22.91 26.14
C GLY A 373 -7.01 22.33 26.62
N TYR A 374 -7.01 21.15 27.26
CA TYR A 374 -8.21 20.51 27.80
C TYR A 374 -8.80 21.26 29.00
N ASP A 375 -7.99 22.08 29.67
CA ASP A 375 -8.44 22.99 30.72
C ASP A 375 -9.55 23.93 30.22
N LYS A 376 -9.45 24.43 28.98
CA LYS A 376 -10.47 25.29 28.38
C LYS A 376 -11.77 24.54 28.13
N TYR A 377 -11.68 23.30 27.66
CA TYR A 377 -12.85 22.48 27.38
C TYR A 377 -13.62 22.16 28.66
N ILE A 378 -12.94 21.62 29.68
CA ILE A 378 -13.60 21.23 30.93
C ILE A 378 -14.19 22.43 31.65
N ASN A 379 -13.52 23.60 31.66
CA ASN A 379 -14.09 24.82 32.24
C ASN A 379 -15.34 25.32 31.50
N THR A 380 -15.48 25.01 30.21
CA THR A 380 -16.67 25.39 29.43
C THR A 380 -17.84 24.43 29.68
N MET A 381 -17.54 23.14 29.87
CA MET A 381 -18.56 22.10 30.08
C MET A 381 -18.98 21.93 31.54
N PHE A 382 -18.11 22.30 32.48
CA PHE A 382 -18.34 22.15 33.91
C PHE A 382 -19.57 22.93 34.38
N ASN A 383 -20.43 22.25 35.12
CA ASN A 383 -21.61 22.85 35.72
C ASN A 383 -21.79 22.31 37.14
N GLU A 384 -21.66 23.21 38.12
CA GLU A 384 -21.73 22.88 39.56
C GLU A 384 -22.96 22.02 39.91
N ASN A 385 -24.13 22.34 39.31
CA ASN A 385 -25.38 21.63 39.59
C ASN A 385 -25.45 20.22 38.98
N ASN A 386 -24.78 20.01 37.84
CA ASN A 386 -24.77 18.72 37.16
C ASN A 386 -23.68 17.80 37.71
N ASN A 387 -22.51 18.36 38.04
CA ASN A 387 -21.36 17.60 38.50
C ASN A 387 -21.37 17.37 40.01
N GLY A 388 -22.01 18.25 40.80
CA GLY A 388 -22.08 18.13 42.26
C GLY A 388 -20.83 18.63 43.01
N PHE A 389 -19.99 19.42 42.34
CA PHE A 389 -18.75 20.00 42.88
C PHE A 389 -18.73 21.51 42.66
N SER A 390 -18.00 22.25 43.49
CA SER A 390 -17.96 23.72 43.43
C SER A 390 -16.93 24.22 42.43
N THR A 391 -15.88 23.43 42.14
CA THR A 391 -14.85 23.80 41.16
C THR A 391 -14.42 22.61 40.31
N VAL A 392 -13.79 22.90 39.17
CA VAL A 392 -13.17 21.88 38.30
C VAL A 392 -12.09 21.11 39.05
N GLU A 393 -11.33 21.77 39.92
CA GLU A 393 -10.29 21.12 40.72
C GLU A 393 -10.87 20.11 41.71
N GLU A 394 -11.99 20.45 42.39
CA GLU A 394 -12.68 19.50 43.28
C GLU A 394 -13.21 18.29 42.50
N TYR A 395 -13.79 18.53 41.31
CA TYR A 395 -14.30 17.48 40.44
C TYR A 395 -13.19 16.54 39.95
N LEU A 396 -12.08 17.08 39.45
CA LEU A 396 -10.95 16.29 38.98
C LEU A 396 -10.27 15.54 40.13
N ALA A 397 -10.15 16.16 41.31
CA ALA A 397 -9.62 15.49 42.50
C ALA A 397 -10.48 14.29 42.90
N HIS A 398 -11.81 14.44 42.87
CA HIS A 398 -12.72 13.30 43.08
C HIS A 398 -12.53 12.21 42.02
N ASN A 399 -12.49 12.58 40.74
CA ASN A 399 -12.27 11.61 39.67
C ASN A 399 -10.94 10.86 39.83
N ALA A 400 -9.88 11.52 40.31
CA ALA A 400 -8.58 10.88 40.58
C ALA A 400 -8.62 9.85 41.72
N GLU A 401 -9.62 9.90 42.61
CA GLU A 401 -9.85 8.88 43.64
C GLU A 401 -10.59 7.65 43.09
N VAL A 402 -11.32 7.81 41.98
CA VAL A 402 -12.23 6.80 41.42
C VAL A 402 -11.65 6.13 40.17
N TYR A 403 -10.97 6.89 39.32
CA TYR A 403 -10.49 6.47 38.01
C TYR A 403 -8.97 6.51 37.93
N GLU A 404 -8.43 5.69 37.02
CA GLU A 404 -7.00 5.69 36.76
C GLU A 404 -6.59 6.89 35.90
N SER A 405 -5.51 7.57 36.31
CA SER A 405 -4.81 8.53 35.46
C SER A 405 -4.41 7.91 34.13
N ALA A 406 -4.47 8.70 33.07
CA ALA A 406 -3.97 8.32 31.75
C ALA A 406 -2.49 7.97 31.81
N LYS A 407 -2.10 6.97 31.01
CA LYS A 407 -0.76 6.38 30.91
C LYS A 407 -0.45 6.03 29.46
#